data_AF-A0A940UM04-F1
#
_entry.id   AF-A0A940UM04-F1
#
_cell.length_a   1.000
_cell.length_b   1.000
_cell.length_c   1.000
_cell.angle_alpha   90.00
_cell.angle_beta   90.00
_cell.angle_gamma   90.00
#
_symmetry.space_group_name_H-M   'P 1'
#
loop_
_entity.id
_entity.type
_entity.pdbx_description
1 polymer ?
#
loop_
_entity_poly.entity_id
_entity_poly.type
_entity_poly.pdbx_seq_one_letter_code
_entity_poly.pdbx_strand_id
1 'polypeptide(L)' 'LNLVLVGDGLHLMVDDASRRVPELRARIESANLPVDRIAEVAPTIEDLFVQAVETAGSRTASG' A
#
# COMPACT_ATOMS: atom_id res chain seq x y z
N LEU A 1 6.55 -2.69 -4.07
CA LEU A 1 5.90 -1.94 -2.98
C LEU A 1 6.15 -0.47 -3.28
N ASN A 2 5.14 0.23 -3.80
CA ASN A 2 5.24 1.66 -4.08
C ASN A 2 4.93 2.40 -2.77
N LEU A 3 5.80 3.33 -2.38
CA LEU A 3 5.70 4.07 -1.13
C LEU A 3 5.67 5.57 -1.44
N VAL A 4 4.64 6.25 -0.98
CA VAL A 4 4.56 7.72 -1.05
C VAL A 4 4.47 8.25 0.38
N LEU A 5 5.41 9.13 0.75
CA LEU A 5 5.40 9.84 2.02
C LEU A 5 4.72 11.20 1.79
N VAL A 6 3.53 11.40 2.35
CA VAL A 6 2.82 12.68 2.33
C VAL A 6 2.65 13.12 3.77
N GLY A 7 3.08 14.35 4.09
CA GLY A 7 3.16 14.96 5.42
C GLY A 7 2.39 14.25 6.54
N ASP A 8 3.14 13.60 7.43
CA ASP A 8 2.72 12.83 8.62
C ASP A 8 1.99 11.48 8.40
N GLY A 9 1.63 11.13 7.18
CA GLY A 9 0.89 9.89 6.87
C GLY A 9 1.64 8.94 5.93
N LEU A 10 1.51 7.64 6.20
CA LEU A 10 1.99 6.58 5.31
C LEU A 10 0.82 5.88 4.62
N HIS A 11 0.71 5.99 3.30
CA HIS A 11 -0.21 5.18 2.51
C HIS A 11 0.53 3.99 1.89
N LEU A 12 0.02 2.79 2.16
CA LEU A 12 0.58 1.54 1.67
C LEU A 12 -0.46 0.79 0.86
N MET A 13 -0.12 0.48 -0.38
CA MET A 13 -0.89 -0.45 -1.19
C MET A 13 -0.37 -1.87 -0.93
N VAL A 14 -1.29 -2.76 -0.56
CA VAL A 14 -1.00 -4.13 -0.16
C VAL A 14 -1.86 -5.13 -0.91
N ASP A 15 -1.36 -6.36 -1.00
CA ASP A 15 -2.04 -7.50 -1.61
C ASP A 15 -3.21 -8.02 -0.77
N ASP A 16 -3.05 -8.05 0.55
CA ASP A 16 -4.06 -8.52 1.50
C ASP A 16 -4.02 -7.67 2.78
N ALA A 17 -5.01 -6.79 2.96
CA ALA A 17 -5.08 -5.92 4.13
C ALA A 17 -5.19 -6.70 5.46
N SER A 18 -5.97 -7.79 5.47
CA SER A 18 -6.20 -8.60 6.68
C SER A 18 -4.92 -9.27 7.17
N ARG A 19 -4.06 -9.71 6.25
CA ARG A 19 -2.76 -10.28 6.57
C ARG A 19 -1.70 -9.21 6.87
N ARG A 20 -1.67 -8.13 6.08
CA ARG A 20 -0.55 -7.17 6.09
C ARG A 20 -0.65 -6.14 7.21
N VAL A 21 -1.86 -5.75 7.63
CA VAL A 21 -2.04 -4.80 8.73
C VAL A 21 -1.43 -5.31 10.06
N PRO A 22 -1.65 -6.57 10.49
CA PRO A 22 -0.97 -7.13 11.66
C PRO A 22 0.55 -7.18 11.54
N GLU A 23 1.09 -7.59 10.37
CA GLU A 23 2.54 -7.62 10.12
C GLU A 23 3.18 -6.24 10.22
N LEU A 24 2.53 -5.23 9.62
CA LEU A 24 3.00 -3.84 9.65
C LEU A 24 2.97 -3.28 11.07
N ARG A 25 1.88 -3.53 11.81
CA ARG A 25 1.77 -3.13 13.21
C ARG A 25 2.92 -3.70 14.05
N ALA A 26 3.18 -5.00 13.95
CA ALA A 26 4.27 -5.65 14.69
C ALA A 26 5.65 -5.04 14.35
N ARG A 27 5.90 -4.72 13.07
CA ARG A 27 7.16 -4.09 12.63
C ARG A 27 7.32 -2.67 13.19
N ILE A 28 6.27 -1.87 13.14
CA ILE A 28 6.26 -0.49 13.67
C ILE A 28 6.50 -0.50 15.18
N GLU A 29 5.82 -1.39 15.90
CA GLU A 29 6.00 -1.58 17.34
C GLU A 29 7.42 -2.05 17.67
N SER A 30 7.98 -3.01 16.92
CA SER A 30 9.36 -3.48 17.11
C SER A 30 10.42 -2.40 16.87
N ALA A 31 10.08 -1.39 16.08
CA ALA A 31 10.94 -0.24 15.80
C ALA A 31 10.77 0.90 16.82
N ASN A 32 9.91 0.73 17.84
CA ASN A 32 9.54 1.78 18.80
C ASN A 32 9.03 3.07 18.14
N LEU A 33 8.34 2.94 17.01
CA LEU A 33 7.73 4.06 16.31
C LEU A 33 6.31 4.28 16.84
N PRO A 34 5.96 5.50 17.29
CA PRO A 34 4.60 5.80 17.70
C PRO A 34 3.67 5.75 16.46
N VAL A 35 2.56 5.03 16.59
CA VAL A 35 1.50 4.99 15.58
C VAL A 35 0.16 5.17 16.27
N ASP A 36 -0.52 6.26 15.92
CA ASP A 36 -1.83 6.58 16.50
C ASP A 36 -2.94 5.74 15.86
N ARG A 37 -2.86 5.51 14.55
CA ARG A 37 -3.88 4.81 13.80
C ARG A 37 -3.32 4.07 12.59
N ILE A 38 -3.79 2.84 12.39
CA ILE A 38 -3.69 2.12 11.12
C ILE A 38 -5.12 1.87 10.68
N ALA A 39 -5.48 2.30 9.48
CA ALA A 39 -6.82 2.12 8.91
C ALA A 39 -6.69 1.53 7.50
N GLU A 40 -7.57 0.57 7.20
CA GLU A 40 -7.78 0.14 5.82
C GLU A 40 -8.55 1.24 5.09
N VAL A 41 -8.07 1.62 3.90
CA VAL A 41 -8.73 2.56 3.00
C VAL A 41 -9.19 1.76 1.79
N ALA A 42 -10.48 1.80 1.49
CA ALA A 42 -11.01 1.14 0.31
C ALA A 42 -10.41 1.79 -0.95
N PRO A 43 -9.99 0.98 -1.95
CA PRO A 43 -9.43 1.52 -3.18
C PRO A 43 -10.44 2.43 -3.89
N THR A 44 -9.95 3.53 -4.42
CA THR A 44 -10.73 4.48 -5.21
C THR A 44 -10.78 4.08 -6.68
N ILE A 45 -11.62 4.74 -7.49
CA ILE A 45 -11.65 4.54 -8.94
C ILE A 45 -10.28 4.83 -9.59
N GLU A 46 -9.53 5.78 -9.04
CA GLU A 46 -8.19 6.12 -9.51
C GLU A 46 -7.21 4.97 -9.30
N ASP A 47 -7.24 4.32 -8.14
CA ASP A 47 -6.38 3.17 -7.82
C ASP A 47 -6.63 1.98 -8.76
N LEU A 48 -7.90 1.74 -9.13
CA LEU A 48 -8.27 0.72 -10.10
C LEU A 48 -7.75 1.03 -11.50
N PHE A 49 -7.76 2.31 -11.89
CA PHE A 49 -7.25 2.76 -13.17
C PHE A 49 -5.72 2.61 -13.24
N VAL A 50 -4.99 3.01 -12.20
CA VAL A 50 -3.52 2.87 -12.12
C VAL A 50 -3.11 1.39 -12.21
N GLN A 51 -3.76 0.50 -11.46
CA GLN A 51 -3.51 -0.95 -11.57
C GLN A 51 -3.74 -1.49 -12.98
N ALA A 52 -4.82 -1.08 -13.64
CA ALA A 52 -5.13 -1.54 -14.99
C ALA A 52 -4.08 -1.09 -16.02
N VAL A 53 -3.57 0.13 -15.88
CA VAL A 53 -2.51 0.68 -16.74
C VAL A 53 -1.17 0.00 -16.49
N GLU A 54 -0.78 -0.20 -15.22
CA GLU A 54 0.45 -0.94 -14.88
C GLU A 54 0.42 -2.37 -15.43
N THR A 55 -0.73 -3.05 -15.28
CA THR A 55 -0.93 -4.41 -15.82
C THR A 55 -0.86 -4.45 -17.36
N ALA A 56 -1.38 -3.41 -18.03
CA ALA A 56 -1.33 -3.32 -19.48
C ALA A 56 0.09 -3.02 -20.01
N GLY A 57 0.85 -2.17 -19.32
CA GLY A 57 2.23 -1.83 -19.67
C GLY A 57 3.20 -3.01 -19.52
N SER A 58 3.02 -3.85 -18.49
CA SER A 58 3.83 -5.08 -18.35
C SER A 58 3.59 -6.12 -19.45
N ARG A 59 2.43 -6.10 -20.13
CA ARG A 59 2.16 -7.01 -21.26
C ARG A 59 2.82 -6.58 -22.58
N THR A 60 3.24 -5.33 -22.72
CA THR A 60 3.86 -4.82 -23.95
C THR A 60 5.38 -4.98 -23.97
N ALA A 61 6.02 -5.18 -22.81
CA ALA A 61 7.48 -5.30 -22.69
C ALA A 61 8.03 -6.74 -22.81
N SER A 62 7.18 -7.72 -23.15
CA SER A 62 7.57 -9.12 -23.34
C SER A 62 7.34 -9.64 -24.78
N GLY A 63 7.25 -8.73 -25.75
CA GLY A 63 7.16 -9.04 -27.19
C GLY A 63 8.45 -8.73 -27.92
#